data_AF-A0A822B5Z1-F1
#
_entry.id   AF-A0A822B5Z1-F1
#
_cell.length_a   1.000
_cell.length_b   1.000
_cell.length_c   1.000
_cell.angle_alpha   90.00
_cell.angle_beta   90.00
_cell.angle_gamma   90.00
#
_symmetry.space_group_name_H-M   'P 1'
#
loop_
_entity.id
_entity.type
_entity.pdbx_description
1 polymer ?
#
loop_
_entity_poly.entity_id
_entity_poly.type
_entity_poly.pdbx_seq_one_letter_code
_entity_poly.pdbx_strand_id
1 'polypeptide(L)'
;MLQANQFHNRYMTSWKTEFSSFDENYILRNSPVSFNNGTCSCPSGQSNCTKIPIYYDSMGYPYVFPGIMLGCSLMSGLLQSTFECFYDDYCVYKLNTVLGTSFIKFNSSAANFPPTTPIKSVMDEYLPVSYNLTANYATYFQICAPSTCQYHYMEQHNFIYIFTSLLG
;
A
#
# COMPACT_ATOMS: atom_id res chain seq x y z
N MET A 1 15.29 -11.83 4.42
CA MET A 1 15.12 -10.38 4.69
C MET A 1 13.95 -9.90 3.84
N LEU A 2 12.82 -9.55 4.46
CA LEU A 2 11.69 -8.94 3.75
C LEU A 2 11.99 -7.44 3.58
N GLN A 3 12.01 -6.94 2.35
CA GLN A 3 12.22 -5.52 2.06
C GLN A 3 10.95 -4.72 2.37
N ALA A 4 11.09 -3.46 2.80
CA ALA A 4 9.95 -2.57 3.10
C ALA A 4 8.93 -2.44 1.94
N ASN A 5 9.41 -2.57 0.70
CA ASN A 5 8.55 -2.56 -0.50
C ASN A 5 7.60 -3.78 -0.58
N GLN A 6 7.90 -4.89 0.10
CA GLN A 6 7.02 -6.06 0.15
C GLN A 6 5.80 -5.86 1.06
N PHE A 7 5.90 -5.05 2.12
CA PHE A 7 4.74 -4.71 2.96
C PHE A 7 3.72 -3.86 2.19
N HIS A 8 4.19 -3.00 1.28
CA HIS A 8 3.34 -2.17 0.43
C HIS A 8 2.50 -2.98 -0.55
N ASN A 9 2.96 -4.19 -0.92
CA ASN A 9 2.30 -5.02 -1.93
C ASN A 9 1.30 -6.04 -1.36
N ARG A 10 1.40 -6.45 -0.07
CA ARG A 10 0.50 -7.48 0.49
C ARG A 10 -0.97 -7.08 0.41
N TYR A 11 -1.26 -5.81 0.64
CA TYR A 11 -2.62 -5.27 0.62
C TYR A 11 -2.91 -4.43 -0.64
N MET A 12 -1.97 -4.40 -1.59
CA MET A 12 -2.10 -3.70 -2.87
C MET A 12 -2.64 -2.26 -2.72
N THR A 13 -2.22 -1.55 -1.67
CA THR A 13 -2.79 -0.23 -1.36
C THR A 13 -2.35 0.83 -2.37
N SER A 14 -1.17 0.69 -2.95
CA SER A 14 -0.60 1.64 -3.92
C SER A 14 -0.80 1.26 -5.39
N TRP A 15 -0.84 -0.04 -5.70
CA TRP A 15 -0.85 -0.58 -7.06
C TRP A 15 -1.86 -1.73 -7.14
N LYS A 16 -2.68 -1.75 -8.19
CA LYS A 16 -3.56 -2.87 -8.52
C LYS A 16 -3.03 -3.63 -9.73
N THR A 17 -3.13 -4.95 -9.66
CA THR A 17 -2.80 -5.87 -10.75
C THR A 17 -4.07 -6.57 -11.19
N GLU A 18 -4.44 -6.39 -12.46
CA GLU A 18 -5.56 -7.06 -13.10
C GLU A 18 -5.00 -8.13 -14.05
N PHE A 19 -5.54 -9.35 -13.94
CA PHE A 19 -5.20 -10.46 -14.82
C PHE A 19 -6.23 -10.50 -15.95
N SER A 20 -5.76 -10.49 -17.19
CA SER A 20 -6.65 -10.69 -18.34
C SER A 20 -7.14 -12.15 -18.42
N SER A 21 -8.30 -12.37 -19.05
CA SER A 21 -8.86 -13.72 -19.23
C SER A 21 -8.05 -14.55 -20.23
N PHE A 22 -8.36 -15.85 -20.32
CA PHE A 22 -7.73 -16.81 -21.25
C PHE A 22 -7.72 -16.33 -22.71
N ASP A 23 -8.71 -15.53 -23.13
CA ASP A 23 -8.84 -15.04 -24.49
C ASP A 23 -7.89 -13.86 -24.83
N GLU A 24 -7.26 -13.24 -23.81
CA GLU A 24 -6.43 -12.04 -23.97
C GLU A 24 -4.92 -12.31 -23.70
N ASN A 25 -4.41 -13.52 -23.98
CA ASN A 25 -2.98 -13.85 -23.93
C ASN A 25 -2.28 -13.59 -22.57
N TYR A 26 -2.99 -13.69 -21.44
CA TYR A 26 -2.42 -13.51 -20.08
C TYR A 26 -1.65 -12.20 -19.88
N ILE A 27 -2.24 -11.08 -20.27
CA ILE A 27 -1.67 -9.76 -20.01
C ILE A 27 -1.87 -9.42 -18.53
N LEU A 28 -0.77 -9.14 -17.85
CA LEU A 28 -0.76 -8.56 -16.51
C LEU A 28 -0.85 -7.05 -16.62
N ARG A 29 -2.02 -6.48 -16.30
CA ARG A 29 -2.22 -5.05 -16.31
C ARG A 29 -2.00 -4.47 -14.92
N ASN A 30 -0.93 -3.70 -14.77
CA ASN A 30 -0.65 -2.96 -13.55
C ASN A 30 -1.11 -1.51 -13.70
N SER A 31 -1.80 -0.99 -12.69
CA SER A 31 -2.14 0.44 -12.63
C SER A 31 -2.10 0.95 -11.20
N PRO A 32 -1.75 2.23 -11.01
CA PRO A 32 -1.75 2.82 -9.68
C PRO A 32 -3.17 2.89 -9.13
N VAL A 33 -3.31 2.65 -7.84
CA VAL A 33 -4.57 2.88 -7.14
C VAL A 33 -4.82 4.38 -7.08
N SER A 34 -6.02 4.80 -7.50
CA SER A 34 -6.48 6.16 -7.34
C SER A 34 -7.09 6.38 -5.96
N PHE A 35 -6.85 7.56 -5.42
CA PHE A 35 -7.39 8.07 -4.16
C PHE A 35 -8.11 9.39 -4.44
N ASN A 36 -8.94 9.85 -3.50
CA ASN A 36 -9.67 11.13 -3.61
C ASN A 36 -10.36 11.31 -4.99
N ASN A 37 -11.18 10.34 -5.40
CA ASN A 37 -11.90 10.34 -6.70
C ASN A 37 -11.00 10.55 -7.93
N GLY A 38 -9.76 10.03 -7.91
CA GLY A 38 -8.86 10.12 -9.07
C GLY A 38 -7.90 11.30 -9.06
N THR A 39 -7.99 12.19 -8.06
CA THR A 39 -7.11 13.37 -7.97
C THR A 39 -5.71 13.05 -7.49
N CYS A 40 -5.50 11.88 -6.86
CA CYS A 40 -4.17 11.51 -6.42
C CYS A 40 -3.87 10.00 -6.45
N SER A 41 -2.57 9.69 -6.51
CA SER A 41 -2.04 8.34 -6.55
C SER A 41 -0.72 8.28 -5.78
N CYS A 42 -0.31 7.10 -5.34
CA CYS A 42 0.93 6.97 -4.57
C CYS A 42 2.20 7.26 -5.36
N PRO A 43 2.29 6.90 -6.66
CA PRO A 43 3.47 7.24 -7.46
C PRO A 43 3.68 8.75 -7.62
N SER A 44 2.65 9.59 -7.47
CA SER A 44 2.78 11.05 -7.59
C SER A 44 3.40 11.73 -6.36
N GLY A 45 3.91 10.98 -5.38
CA GLY A 45 4.67 11.50 -4.24
C GLY A 45 3.84 12.24 -3.19
N GLN A 46 2.50 12.19 -3.27
CA GLN A 46 1.62 12.82 -2.28
C GLN A 46 1.38 11.88 -1.09
N SER A 47 1.80 12.29 0.10
CA SER A 47 1.66 11.51 1.34
C SER A 47 0.24 11.46 1.91
N ASN A 48 -0.61 12.42 1.54
CA ASN A 48 -1.92 12.61 2.16
C ASN A 48 -3.06 11.96 1.36
N CYS A 49 -2.72 11.13 0.38
CA CYS A 49 -3.68 10.36 -0.39
C CYS A 49 -4.35 9.30 0.47
N THR A 50 -5.65 9.43 0.65
CA THR A 50 -6.48 8.48 1.38
C THR A 50 -7.77 8.13 0.66
N LYS A 51 -8.31 6.96 1.00
CA LYS A 51 -9.60 6.48 0.55
C LYS A 51 -10.24 5.68 1.67
N ILE A 52 -11.57 5.67 1.66
CA ILE A 52 -12.35 4.84 2.56
C ILE A 52 -12.21 3.37 2.10
N PRO A 53 -11.88 2.42 2.99
CA PRO A 53 -11.90 1.00 2.66
C PRO A 53 -13.35 0.53 2.46
N ILE A 54 -13.60 -0.12 1.32
CA ILE A 54 -14.86 -0.83 1.05
C ILE A 54 -14.54 -2.32 1.04
N TYR A 55 -15.14 -3.05 1.97
CA TYR A 55 -15.07 -4.50 2.04
C TYR A 55 -16.39 -5.10 1.58
N TYR A 56 -16.34 -6.08 0.68
CA TYR A 56 -17.52 -6.83 0.25
C TYR A 56 -17.56 -8.16 0.99
N ASP A 57 -18.67 -8.45 1.65
CA ASP A 57 -18.84 -9.75 2.31
C ASP A 57 -19.10 -10.89 1.30
N SER A 58 -19.28 -12.11 1.81
CA SER A 58 -19.55 -13.30 0.98
C SER A 58 -20.86 -13.21 0.18
N MET A 59 -21.77 -12.31 0.56
CA MET A 59 -23.03 -12.05 -0.14
C MET A 59 -22.91 -10.85 -1.10
N GLY A 60 -21.76 -10.16 -1.12
CA GLY A 60 -21.50 -9.00 -1.96
C GLY A 60 -22.00 -7.67 -1.38
N TYR A 61 -22.38 -7.61 -0.10
CA TYR A 61 -22.79 -6.34 0.51
C TYR A 61 -21.56 -5.50 0.90
N PRO A 62 -21.50 -4.21 0.54
CA PRO A 62 -20.40 -3.34 0.92
C PRO A 62 -20.49 -2.98 2.41
N TYR A 63 -19.36 -3.05 3.08
CA TYR A 63 -19.16 -2.58 4.45
C TYR A 63 -18.01 -1.59 4.49
N VAL A 64 -18.24 -0.47 5.16
CA VAL A 64 -17.26 0.57 5.40
C VAL A 64 -16.85 0.51 6.87
N PHE A 65 -15.55 0.43 7.12
CA PHE A 65 -15.01 0.47 8.47
C PHE A 65 -15.03 1.93 8.99
N PRO A 66 -15.83 2.26 10.01
CA PRO A 66 -15.91 3.63 10.54
C PRO A 66 -14.55 4.09 11.06
N GLY A 67 -14.15 5.30 10.68
CA GLY A 67 -12.89 5.88 11.10
C GLY A 67 -11.61 5.30 10.47
N ILE A 68 -11.66 4.19 9.74
CA ILE A 68 -10.46 3.61 9.10
C ILE A 68 -10.26 4.20 7.72
N MET A 69 -9.02 4.62 7.43
CA MET A 69 -8.59 5.15 6.13
C MET A 69 -7.47 4.29 5.54
N LEU A 70 -7.58 3.98 4.24
CA LEU A 70 -6.47 3.43 3.47
C LEU A 70 -5.67 4.58 2.88
N GLY A 71 -4.36 4.56 3.07
CA GLY A 71 -3.45 5.49 2.41
C GLY A 71 -2.45 4.77 1.53
N CYS A 72 -1.51 5.52 0.99
CA CYS A 72 -0.44 4.95 0.20
C CYS A 72 0.36 3.90 0.97
N SER A 73 0.78 4.25 2.18
CA SER A 73 1.30 3.31 3.16
C SER A 73 0.26 2.99 4.22
N LEU A 74 0.45 1.86 4.92
CA LEU A 74 -0.31 1.52 6.12
C LEU A 74 -0.22 2.66 7.16
N MET A 75 0.98 3.23 7.35
CA MET A 75 1.19 4.33 8.29
C MET A 75 0.42 5.59 7.90
N SER A 76 0.49 6.00 6.62
CA SER A 76 -0.23 7.20 6.15
C SER A 76 -1.75 7.03 6.23
N GLY A 77 -2.27 5.82 6.00
CA GLY A 77 -3.68 5.51 6.22
C GLY A 77 -4.06 5.55 7.70
N LEU A 78 -3.25 4.91 8.55
CA LEU A 78 -3.45 4.85 9.99
C LEU A 78 -3.46 6.25 10.63
N LEU A 79 -2.51 7.12 10.26
CA LEU A 79 -2.43 8.48 10.78
C LEU A 79 -3.64 9.34 10.38
N GLN A 80 -4.30 9.02 9.27
CA GLN A 80 -5.54 9.70 8.85
C GLN A 80 -6.81 9.01 9.37
N SER A 81 -6.67 7.91 10.12
CA SER A 81 -7.79 7.19 10.72
C SER A 81 -8.14 7.76 12.10
N THR A 82 -9.33 7.41 12.60
CA THR A 82 -9.80 7.62 13.98
C THR A 82 -9.94 6.27 14.69
N PHE A 83 -10.26 6.30 15.98
CA PHE A 83 -10.45 5.08 16.78
C PHE A 83 -11.87 4.48 16.70
N GLU A 84 -12.77 5.04 15.89
CA GLU A 84 -14.20 4.66 15.85
C GLU A 84 -14.42 3.15 15.73
N CYS A 85 -13.79 2.49 14.76
CA CYS A 85 -13.90 1.04 14.60
C CYS A 85 -13.44 0.25 15.83
N PHE A 86 -12.41 0.72 16.55
CA PHE A 86 -11.84 -0.01 17.69
C PHE A 86 -12.72 0.01 18.93
N TYR A 87 -13.74 0.87 18.98
CA TYR A 87 -14.76 0.90 20.03
C TYR A 87 -16.05 0.16 19.65
N ASP A 88 -16.18 -0.32 18.41
CA ASP A 88 -17.38 -1.02 17.94
C ASP A 88 -17.14 -2.53 17.82
N ASP A 89 -17.96 -3.33 18.51
CA ASP A 89 -17.78 -4.79 18.56
C ASP A 89 -17.88 -5.42 17.17
N TYR A 90 -18.84 -4.95 16.37
CA TYR A 90 -19.09 -5.50 15.04
C TYR A 90 -17.97 -5.13 14.07
N CYS A 91 -17.46 -3.91 14.16
CA CYS A 91 -16.34 -3.43 13.37
C CYS A 91 -15.06 -4.21 13.69
N VAL A 92 -14.71 -4.36 14.98
CA VAL A 92 -13.54 -5.15 15.40
C VAL A 92 -13.65 -6.61 14.96
N TYR A 93 -14.83 -7.22 15.08
CA TYR A 93 -15.08 -8.58 14.60
C TYR A 93 -14.80 -8.70 13.10
N LYS A 94 -15.34 -7.79 12.28
CA LYS A 94 -15.08 -7.76 10.84
C LYS A 94 -13.62 -7.51 10.51
N LEU A 95 -12.98 -6.59 11.23
CA LEU A 95 -11.57 -6.25 11.05
C LEU A 95 -10.69 -7.49 11.30
N ASN A 96 -10.97 -8.23 12.37
CA ASN A 96 -10.31 -9.49 12.69
C ASN A 96 -10.50 -10.57 11.63
N THR A 97 -11.71 -10.65 11.08
CA THR A 97 -12.03 -11.59 10.00
C THR A 97 -11.21 -11.28 8.74
N VAL A 98 -11.13 -10.00 8.35
CA VAL A 98 -10.41 -9.58 7.15
C VAL A 98 -8.90 -9.70 7.30
N LEU A 99 -8.37 -9.34 8.47
CA LEU A 99 -6.93 -9.33 8.70
C LEU A 99 -6.37 -10.67 9.18
N GLY A 100 -7.21 -11.61 9.60
CA GLY A 100 -6.80 -12.87 10.22
C GLY A 100 -6.13 -12.64 11.57
N THR A 101 -6.63 -11.68 12.35
CA THR A 101 -6.05 -11.22 13.61
C THR A 101 -7.04 -11.36 14.77
N SER A 102 -6.60 -11.02 15.98
CA SER A 102 -7.43 -11.01 17.19
C SER A 102 -7.24 -9.72 17.98
N PHE A 103 -7.58 -8.59 17.36
CA PHE A 103 -7.73 -7.31 18.02
C PHE A 103 -8.81 -7.40 19.10
N ILE A 104 -8.49 -6.83 20.26
CA ILE A 104 -9.41 -6.68 21.38
C ILE A 104 -10.00 -5.28 21.27
N LYS A 105 -11.33 -5.17 21.38
CA LYS A 105 -12.04 -3.90 21.42
C LYS A 105 -11.51 -3.02 22.56
N PHE A 106 -11.43 -1.72 22.29
CA PHE A 106 -11.10 -0.74 23.31
C PHE A 106 -12.25 -0.57 24.29
N ASN A 107 -11.92 -0.62 25.57
CA ASN A 107 -12.89 -0.36 26.61
C ASN A 107 -13.09 1.16 26.72
N SER A 108 -14.30 1.61 26.42
CA SER A 108 -14.71 3.03 26.49
C SER A 108 -14.54 3.62 27.89
N SER A 109 -14.52 2.81 28.95
CA SER A 109 -14.30 3.25 30.33
C SER A 109 -12.82 3.35 30.72
N ALA A 110 -11.91 2.72 29.98
CA ALA A 110 -10.48 2.66 30.30
C ALA A 110 -9.59 3.46 29.35
N ALA A 111 -10.14 3.90 28.21
CA ALA A 111 -9.40 4.62 27.20
C ALA A 111 -9.58 6.15 27.36
N ASN A 112 -8.47 6.88 27.31
CA ASN A 112 -8.43 8.32 27.55
C ASN A 112 -8.89 9.17 26.35
N PHE A 113 -9.30 8.54 25.24
CA PHE A 113 -9.55 9.22 23.97
C PHE A 113 -10.93 8.88 23.42
N PRO A 114 -11.74 9.88 23.05
CA PRO A 114 -12.98 9.65 22.31
C PRO A 114 -12.77 8.81 21.04
N PRO A 115 -13.79 8.06 20.56
CA PRO A 115 -13.69 7.29 19.32
C PRO A 115 -13.31 8.12 18.10
N THR A 116 -13.77 9.38 18.04
CA THR A 116 -13.49 10.32 16.94
C THR A 116 -12.09 10.94 16.99
N THR A 117 -11.29 10.64 18.02
CA THR A 117 -9.92 11.15 18.13
C THR A 117 -9.07 10.64 16.96
N PRO A 118 -8.42 11.53 16.20
CA PRO A 118 -7.48 11.13 15.16
C PRO A 118 -6.32 10.34 15.76
N ILE A 119 -5.99 9.20 15.16
CA ILE A 119 -4.88 8.35 15.63
C ILE A 119 -3.57 9.12 15.60
N LYS A 120 -3.36 9.99 14.60
CA LYS A 120 -2.19 10.87 14.54
C LYS A 120 -2.01 11.71 15.80
N SER A 121 -3.07 12.27 16.36
CA SER A 121 -2.95 13.11 17.57
C SER A 121 -2.39 12.31 18.76
N VAL A 122 -2.86 11.07 18.92
CA VAL A 122 -2.36 10.17 19.96
C VAL A 122 -0.93 9.70 19.66
N MET A 123 -0.62 9.40 18.39
CA MET A 123 0.75 9.04 18.02
C MET A 123 1.73 10.20 18.26
N ASP A 124 1.38 11.43 17.88
CA ASP A 124 2.23 12.60 18.07
C ASP A 124 2.43 12.93 19.57
N GLU A 125 1.43 12.66 20.42
CA GLU A 125 1.50 12.87 21.88
C GLU A 125 2.36 11.80 22.60
N TYR A 126 2.12 10.51 22.31
CA TYR A 126 2.72 9.38 23.04
C TYR A 126 4.00 8.85 22.38
N LEU A 127 4.18 9.11 21.10
CA LEU A 127 5.38 8.76 20.33
C LEU A 127 5.97 10.05 19.74
N PRO A 128 6.55 10.94 20.56
CA PRO A 128 7.26 12.13 20.10
C PRO A 128 8.56 11.69 19.40
N VAL A 129 8.42 11.13 18.21
CA VAL A 129 9.52 10.82 17.30
C VAL A 129 9.59 12.00 16.34
N SER A 130 10.69 12.75 16.40
CA SER A 130 10.98 13.81 15.44
C SER A 130 11.34 13.19 14.09
N TYR A 131 10.35 12.79 13.29
CA TYR A 131 10.56 12.37 11.91
C TYR A 131 10.77 13.60 11.03
N ASN A 132 12.03 13.86 10.65
CA ASN A 132 12.32 14.64 9.45
C ASN A 132 11.84 13.80 8.25
N LEU A 133 10.61 14.03 7.79
CA LEU A 133 9.99 13.30 6.66
C LEU A 133 10.71 13.57 5.32
N THR A 134 11.66 14.49 5.29
CA THR A 134 12.68 14.63 4.24
C THR A 134 13.74 13.54 4.41
N ALA A 135 13.37 12.29 4.14
CA ALA A 135 14.35 11.23 4.02
C ALA A 135 15.23 11.50 2.79
N ASN A 136 16.44 12.00 3.02
CA ASN A 136 17.46 12.13 2.00
C ASN A 136 18.09 10.77 1.76
N TYR A 137 17.62 10.07 0.73
CA TYR A 137 18.14 8.76 0.34
C TYR A 137 19.44 8.82 -0.46
N ALA A 138 20.04 10.01 -0.68
CA ALA A 138 21.27 10.15 -1.48
C ALA A 138 22.40 9.27 -0.95
N THR A 139 22.57 9.18 0.36
CA THR A 139 23.60 8.34 0.99
C THR A 139 23.33 6.85 0.77
N TYR A 140 22.06 6.43 0.86
CA TYR A 140 21.66 5.06 0.56
C TYR A 140 21.92 4.71 -0.91
N PHE A 141 21.55 5.59 -1.83
CA PHE A 141 21.82 5.39 -3.26
C PHE A 141 23.31 5.43 -3.61
N GLN A 142 24.12 6.22 -2.90
CA GLN A 142 25.57 6.20 -3.06
C GLN A 142 26.21 4.89 -2.60
N ILE A 143 25.77 4.35 -1.45
CA ILE A 143 26.28 3.08 -0.92
C ILE A 143 25.83 1.91 -1.79
N CYS A 144 24.59 1.96 -2.30
CA CYS A 144 24.01 0.93 -3.15
C CYS A 144 24.24 1.16 -4.65
N ALA A 145 25.04 2.17 -5.03
CA ALA A 145 25.36 2.40 -6.43
C ALA A 145 26.19 1.23 -6.96
N PRO A 146 25.76 0.54 -8.02
CA PRO A 146 26.56 -0.53 -8.60
C PRO A 146 27.89 0.07 -9.10
N SER A 147 29.01 -0.56 -8.72
CA SER A 147 30.36 -0.14 -9.16
C SER A 147 30.56 -0.23 -10.68
N THR A 148 29.75 -1.06 -11.34
CA THR A 148 29.72 -1.24 -12.79
C THR A 148 28.29 -1.47 -13.23
N CYS A 149 27.78 -0.64 -14.13
CA CYS A 149 26.52 -0.93 -14.82
C CYS A 149 26.75 -2.05 -15.84
N GLN A 150 26.14 -3.21 -15.62
CA GLN A 150 26.06 -4.25 -16.65
C GLN A 150 24.72 -4.13 -17.35
N TYR A 151 24.77 -3.77 -18.62
CA TYR A 151 23.63 -3.79 -19.53
C TYR A 151 23.64 -5.14 -20.24
N HIS A 152 22.63 -5.96 -19.96
CA HIS A 152 22.35 -7.14 -20.78
C HIS A 152 21.50 -6.69 -21.97
N TYR A 153 22.12 -6.60 -23.14
CA TYR A 153 21.39 -6.53 -24.39
C TYR A 153 20.73 -7.89 -24.62
N MET A 154 19.42 -7.96 -24.36
CA MET A 154 18.59 -9.06 -24.82
C MET A 154 18.35 -8.85 -26.31
N GLU A 155 19.30 -9.30 -27.14
CA GLU A 155 19.11 -9.38 -28.58
C GLU A 155 17.93 -10.32 -28.83
N GLN A 156 16.79 -9.75 -29.28
CA GLN A 156 15.77 -10.57 -29.93
C GLN A 156 16.45 -11.11 -31.17
N HIS A 157 16.68 -12.42 -31.22
CA HIS A 157 17.36 -13.07 -32.33
C HIS A 157 16.54 -12.88 -33.59
N ASN A 158 16.82 -11.81 -34.32
CA ASN A 158 16.21 -11.52 -35.60
C ASN A 158 16.79 -12.50 -36.60
N PHE A 159 15.92 -13.20 -37.33
CA PHE A 159 16.30 -14.18 -38.34
C PHE A 159 17.32 -13.62 -39.35
N ILE A 160 17.24 -12.32 -39.66
CA ILE A 160 18.19 -11.62 -40.52
C ILE A 160 19.60 -11.62 -39.91
N TYR A 161 19.73 -11.37 -38.60
CA TYR A 161 21.01 -11.36 -37.88
C TYR A 161 21.67 -12.74 -37.86
N ILE A 162 20.88 -13.81 -37.69
CA ILE A 162 21.35 -15.20 -37.76
C ILE A 162 21.87 -15.52 -39.17
N PHE A 163 21.14 -15.12 -40.22
CA PHE A 163 21.58 -15.36 -41.60
C PHE A 163 22.83 -14.58 -41.97
N THR A 164 22.93 -13.32 -41.58
CA THR A 164 24.11 -12.49 -41.89
C THR A 164 25.35 -12.98 -41.15
N SER A 165 25.21 -13.44 -39.90
CA SER A 165 26.35 -13.96 -39.12
C SER A 165 26.83 -15.34 -39.60
N LEU A 166 25.99 -16.11 -40.30
CA LEU A 166 26.39 -17.38 -40.93
C LEU A 166 27.06 -17.23 -42.30
N LEU A 167 26.79 -16.13 -43.00
CA LEU A 167 27.29 -15.89 -44.36
C LEU A 167 28.47 -14.91 -44.44
N GLY A 168 28.82 -14.23 -43.34
CA GLY A 168 29.96 -13.32 -43.25
C GLY A 168 29.63 -11.89 -43.61
#